data_AF-A0A1C0YEE9-F1
#
_entry.id   AF-A0A1C0YEE9-F1
#
_cell.length_a   1.000
_cell.length_b   1.000
_cell.length_c   1.000
_cell.angle_alpha   90.00
_cell.angle_beta   90.00
_cell.angle_gamma   90.00
#
_symmetry.space_group_name_H-M   'P 1'
#
loop_
_entity.id
_entity.type
_entity.pdbx_description
1 polymer ?
#
loop_
_entity_poly.entity_id
_entity_poly.type
_entity_poly.pdbx_seq_one_letter_code
_entity_poly.pdbx_strand_id
1 'polypeptide(L)'
;MNYMELSDTVRLTFEQTKIAVFEETRYLFSDYPLLLKIWQQDAYMTTIEEGAEQQLAPLVSDSFRALFTFIVNDLSEYKFSTKRLIRSAVENFADTIVQEMQPYIDEVSLPDFDGPVYDREYIYANSSTTFHLMRDMVTKKTGFEEKETGFMGTELVDNQGQLHGVAELRPMPLTHVQEADPLGVDLVATTLSSLDELTADIFDLVSYLWMTGKRDEEGFIEFHSDDALLLRHHEKGDSIEKLKFKERERFNIMRRVAALTSVWVALNDGPERVKIVNAQDMESKLYNFQDFKRMFEVGSVRMAFDKRTNEARGIYALQIRPSSILQPYLDGTKSSLGVLDLKVFKYSYVTEREHKRLTRYLSRQWKIRTIKGSLHQPFKIATLLDEMDFPARLNGMQIRDRLEEVLDDLQRDEVIQQWDYVEPLDEKKVGKKGWFQNYFSQLAITIMPPTIVVQENRRRIILPNTEEIMDLSVDDTVFPDAEPPVVEEVVPVVEEQIELPLEETPPITPSISELTPELLREKIDALGYSIRKAAEEMGMSHTTLSRYLNRKIKRQNKDNDQKMLLWLIAHS
;
A
#
# COMPACT_ATOMS: atom_id res chain seq x y z
N MET A 1 25.98 20.04 -7.07
CA MET A 1 27.40 20.37 -6.79
C MET A 1 28.28 19.98 -7.98
N ASN A 2 29.29 20.76 -8.37
CA ASN A 2 30.12 20.47 -9.55
C ASN A 2 31.38 19.69 -9.17
N TYR A 3 31.51 18.43 -9.62
CA TYR A 3 32.66 17.56 -9.33
C TYR A 3 34.01 18.13 -9.81
N MET A 4 33.99 18.97 -10.86
CA MET A 4 35.19 19.63 -11.38
C MET A 4 35.78 20.66 -10.41
N GLU A 5 34.99 21.16 -9.46
CA GLU A 5 35.42 22.15 -8.47
C GLU A 5 36.02 21.50 -7.21
N LEU A 6 35.95 20.16 -7.09
CA LEU A 6 36.54 19.43 -5.97
C LEU A 6 38.06 19.37 -6.09
N SER A 7 38.74 19.77 -5.02
CA SER A 7 40.20 19.68 -4.92
C SER A 7 40.67 18.23 -4.79
N ASP A 8 41.74 17.89 -5.51
CA ASP A 8 42.32 16.54 -5.53
C ASP A 8 42.95 16.13 -4.18
N THR A 9 43.35 17.09 -3.36
CA THR A 9 44.15 16.86 -2.14
C THR A 9 43.41 17.17 -0.83
N VAL A 10 42.26 17.83 -0.90
CA VAL A 10 41.47 18.19 0.28
C VAL A 10 40.58 17.01 0.69
N ARG A 11 40.41 16.83 2.00
CA ARG A 11 39.49 15.84 2.56
C ARG A 11 38.06 16.17 2.09
N LEU A 12 37.43 15.20 1.46
CA LEU A 12 36.06 15.32 0.98
C LEU A 12 35.07 15.18 2.14
N THR A 13 33.95 15.91 2.07
CA THR A 13 32.75 15.64 2.88
C THR A 13 32.09 14.34 2.41
N PHE A 14 31.10 13.84 3.17
CA PHE A 14 30.38 12.62 2.79
C PHE A 14 29.70 12.74 1.41
N GLU A 15 28.95 13.84 1.20
CA GLU A 15 28.34 14.17 -0.10
C GLU A 15 29.38 14.23 -1.24
N GLN A 16 30.50 14.94 -1.01
CA GLN A 16 31.57 15.04 -2.01
C GLN A 16 32.22 13.68 -2.30
N THR A 17 32.28 12.78 -1.31
CA THR A 17 32.81 11.43 -1.48
C THR A 17 31.89 10.59 -2.35
N LYS A 18 30.57 10.66 -2.16
CA LYS A 18 29.58 9.98 -3.02
C LYS A 18 29.73 10.40 -4.48
N ILE A 19 29.79 11.72 -4.71
CA ILE A 19 29.98 12.30 -6.06
C ILE A 19 31.32 11.85 -6.67
N ALA A 20 32.40 11.88 -5.89
CA ALA A 20 33.72 11.46 -6.39
C ALA A 20 33.78 9.97 -6.72
N VAL A 21 33.16 9.09 -5.92
CA VAL A 21 33.06 7.66 -6.21
C VAL A 21 32.35 7.43 -7.53
N PHE A 22 31.19 8.07 -7.77
CA PHE A 22 30.47 7.92 -9.03
C PHE A 22 31.27 8.45 -10.23
N GLU A 23 31.77 9.68 -10.15
CA GLU A 23 32.45 10.33 -11.28
C GLU A 23 33.75 9.63 -11.68
N GLU A 24 34.50 9.09 -10.71
CA GLU A 24 35.73 8.34 -10.99
C GLU A 24 35.43 6.91 -11.49
N THR A 25 34.28 6.32 -11.18
CA THR A 25 33.96 4.93 -11.60
C THR A 25 33.13 4.83 -12.87
N ARG A 26 32.38 5.87 -13.25
CA ARG A 26 31.40 5.82 -14.34
C ARG A 26 31.95 5.31 -15.68
N TYR A 27 33.23 5.54 -15.97
CA TYR A 27 33.83 5.14 -17.24
C TYR A 27 33.99 3.62 -17.36
N LEU A 28 34.08 2.91 -16.23
CA LEU A 28 34.17 1.45 -16.17
C LEU A 28 32.85 0.76 -16.54
N PHE A 29 31.72 1.47 -16.41
CA PHE A 29 30.38 0.94 -16.62
C PHE A 29 29.64 1.67 -17.75
N SER A 30 30.39 2.20 -18.73
CA SER A 30 29.83 2.94 -19.88
C SER A 30 28.86 2.11 -20.73
N ASP A 31 29.03 0.79 -20.74
CA ASP A 31 28.14 -0.17 -21.40
C ASP A 31 26.80 -0.37 -20.66
N TYR A 32 26.66 0.18 -19.44
CA TYR A 32 25.47 0.03 -18.59
C TYR A 32 24.84 1.40 -18.26
N PRO A 33 24.22 2.09 -19.25
CA PRO A 33 23.72 3.46 -19.08
C PRO A 33 22.63 3.59 -18.01
N LEU A 34 21.82 2.55 -17.80
CA LEU A 34 20.79 2.53 -16.77
C LEU A 34 21.38 2.50 -15.36
N LEU A 35 22.38 1.66 -15.15
CA LEU A 35 23.12 1.58 -13.88
C LEU A 35 23.75 2.92 -13.54
N LEU A 36 24.38 3.56 -14.53
CA LEU A 36 24.97 4.89 -14.38
C LEU A 36 23.92 5.96 -14.01
N LYS A 37 22.72 5.89 -14.56
CA LYS A 37 21.62 6.81 -14.22
C LYS A 37 21.19 6.65 -12.76
N ILE A 38 21.07 5.42 -12.28
CA ILE A 38 20.76 5.12 -10.87
C ILE A 38 21.86 5.67 -9.95
N TRP A 39 23.11 5.35 -10.26
CA TRP A 39 24.26 5.76 -9.46
C TRP A 39 24.46 7.28 -9.46
N GLN A 40 24.17 7.95 -10.57
CA GLN A 40 24.20 9.41 -10.63
C GLN A 40 23.18 10.01 -9.66
N GLN A 41 21.95 9.51 -9.65
CA GLN A 41 20.94 9.97 -8.70
C GLN A 41 21.36 9.67 -7.25
N ASP A 42 21.88 8.46 -6.99
CA ASP A 42 22.40 8.08 -5.66
C ASP A 42 23.53 8.99 -5.18
N ALA A 43 24.45 9.34 -6.06
CA ALA A 43 25.63 10.11 -5.72
C ALA A 43 25.29 11.59 -5.48
N TYR A 44 24.39 12.16 -6.29
CA TYR A 44 24.05 13.58 -6.26
C TYR A 44 22.89 13.93 -5.33
N MET A 45 22.13 12.96 -4.85
CA MET A 45 21.15 13.16 -3.78
C MET A 45 21.75 12.73 -2.45
N THR A 46 21.98 13.68 -1.54
CA THR A 46 22.37 13.39 -0.15
C THR A 46 21.25 13.82 0.79
N THR A 47 20.69 12.90 1.57
CA THR A 47 19.65 13.25 2.53
C THR A 47 20.27 13.90 3.78
N ILE A 48 19.45 14.63 4.55
CA ILE A 48 19.90 15.26 5.80
C ILE A 48 20.39 14.19 6.80
N GLU A 49 19.73 13.04 6.85
CA GLU A 49 20.12 11.88 7.68
C GLU A 49 21.50 11.33 7.28
N GLU A 50 21.76 11.16 5.97
CA GLU A 50 23.08 10.73 5.47
C GLU A 50 24.19 11.69 5.88
N GLY A 51 23.91 13.00 5.83
CA GLY A 51 24.85 14.04 6.23
C GLY A 51 25.17 14.01 7.73
N ALA A 52 24.18 13.70 8.57
CA ALA A 52 24.32 13.62 10.02
C ALA A 52 25.03 12.35 10.49
N GLU A 53 24.64 11.19 9.95
CA GLU A 53 25.15 9.88 10.36
C GLU A 53 26.43 9.45 9.63
N GLN A 54 26.77 10.12 8.52
CA GLN A 54 27.88 9.76 7.63
C GLN A 54 27.78 8.32 7.11
N GLN A 55 26.55 7.86 6.86
CA GLN A 55 26.24 6.54 6.33
C GLN A 55 25.30 6.68 5.14
N LEU A 56 25.36 5.72 4.21
CA LEU A 56 24.45 5.71 3.06
C LEU A 56 23.02 5.39 3.50
N ALA A 57 22.07 6.17 3.01
CA ALA A 57 20.65 6.00 3.32
C ALA A 57 20.14 4.65 2.82
N PRO A 58 19.16 4.03 3.49
CA PRO A 58 18.54 2.78 3.04
C PRO A 58 18.00 2.81 1.60
N LEU A 59 17.70 4.01 1.09
CA LEU A 59 17.20 4.26 -0.26
C LEU A 59 18.29 4.22 -1.33
N VAL A 60 19.57 4.27 -0.98
CA VAL A 60 20.67 4.13 -1.93
C VAL A 60 20.63 2.72 -2.53
N SER A 61 20.74 2.61 -3.86
CA SER A 61 20.69 1.30 -4.51
C SER A 61 21.74 0.34 -3.93
N ASP A 62 21.40 -0.94 -3.78
CA ASP A 62 22.33 -1.95 -3.26
C ASP A 62 23.62 -2.00 -4.07
N SER A 63 23.50 -1.80 -5.40
CA SER A 63 24.63 -1.68 -6.32
C SER A 63 25.57 -0.49 -6.00
N PHE A 64 25.03 0.72 -5.78
CA PHE A 64 25.87 1.87 -5.42
C PHE A 64 26.41 1.76 -3.99
N ARG A 65 25.63 1.17 -3.08
CA ARG A 65 26.08 0.90 -1.71
C ARG A 65 27.25 -0.07 -1.69
N ALA A 66 27.18 -1.14 -2.48
CA ALA A 66 28.27 -2.09 -2.63
C ALA A 66 29.50 -1.41 -3.23
N LEU A 67 29.34 -0.63 -4.31
CA LEU A 67 30.42 0.14 -4.94
C LEU A 67 31.10 1.10 -3.96
N PHE A 68 30.31 1.92 -3.26
CA PHE A 68 30.80 2.90 -2.30
C PHE A 68 31.51 2.22 -1.14
N THR A 69 30.91 1.16 -0.59
CA THR A 69 31.51 0.38 0.50
C THR A 69 32.84 -0.22 0.07
N PHE A 70 32.88 -0.84 -1.11
CA PHE A 70 34.08 -1.45 -1.63
C PHE A 70 35.20 -0.42 -1.83
N ILE A 71 34.89 0.73 -2.44
CA ILE A 71 35.90 1.76 -2.72
C ILE A 71 36.37 2.47 -1.44
N VAL A 72 35.46 2.81 -0.53
CA VAL A 72 35.74 3.64 0.65
C VAL A 72 36.19 2.83 1.86
N ASN A 73 35.68 1.62 2.05
CA ASN A 73 36.02 0.80 3.21
C ASN A 73 37.05 -0.29 2.88
N ASP A 74 36.95 -0.90 1.70
CA ASP A 74 37.79 -2.07 1.37
C ASP A 74 39.06 -1.69 0.60
N LEU A 75 38.98 -0.68 -0.28
CA LEU A 75 40.11 -0.26 -1.13
C LEU A 75 40.89 0.96 -0.60
N SER A 76 40.26 1.82 0.21
CA SER A 76 40.99 2.93 0.85
C SER A 76 41.40 2.58 2.28
N GLU A 77 42.67 2.18 2.45
CA GLU A 77 43.29 1.88 3.75
C GLU A 77 43.30 3.08 4.75
N TYR A 78 42.87 4.27 4.32
CA TYR A 78 42.97 5.52 5.08
C TYR A 78 41.59 6.06 5.48
N LYS A 79 41.45 6.46 6.76
CA LYS A 79 40.23 7.06 7.36
C LYS A 79 39.70 8.34 6.68
N PHE A 80 40.41 8.89 5.70
CA PHE A 80 40.05 10.15 5.04
C PHE A 80 40.11 10.02 3.52
N SER A 81 38.95 10.16 2.86
CA SER A 81 38.83 10.10 1.41
C SER A 81 39.20 11.45 0.77
N THR A 82 40.16 11.41 -0.17
CA THR A 82 40.46 12.52 -1.08
C THR A 82 40.16 12.06 -2.51
N LYS A 83 39.83 13.00 -3.40
CA LYS A 83 39.55 12.68 -4.81
C LYS A 83 40.71 11.93 -5.48
N ARG A 84 41.96 12.28 -5.17
CA ARG A 84 43.15 11.56 -5.67
C ARG A 84 43.23 10.11 -5.16
N LEU A 85 42.88 9.86 -3.90
CA LEU A 85 42.90 8.50 -3.36
C LEU A 85 41.82 7.63 -4.00
N ILE A 86 40.61 8.18 -4.19
CA ILE A 86 39.52 7.49 -4.88
C ILE A 86 39.93 7.18 -6.32
N ARG A 87 40.43 8.17 -7.07
CA ARG A 87 40.94 7.96 -8.44
C ARG A 87 41.99 6.85 -8.49
N SER A 88 42.99 6.92 -7.61
CA SER A 88 44.05 5.92 -7.55
C SER A 88 43.52 4.53 -7.19
N ALA A 89 42.54 4.41 -6.31
CA ALA A 89 41.92 3.13 -6.00
C ALA A 89 41.18 2.57 -7.22
N VAL A 90 40.39 3.39 -7.90
CA VAL A 90 39.65 2.98 -9.10
C VAL A 90 40.59 2.57 -10.23
N GLU A 91 41.66 3.33 -10.50
CA GLU A 91 42.64 3.01 -11.55
C GLU A 91 43.40 1.71 -11.27
N ASN A 92 43.76 1.43 -10.01
CA ASN A 92 44.53 0.23 -9.67
C ASN A 92 43.69 -1.04 -9.52
N PHE A 93 42.40 -0.90 -9.21
CA PHE A 93 41.50 -2.03 -8.92
C PHE A 93 40.33 -2.12 -9.91
N ALA A 94 40.44 -1.51 -11.10
CA ALA A 94 39.38 -1.46 -12.10
C ALA A 94 38.75 -2.83 -12.40
N ASP A 95 39.56 -3.86 -12.68
CA ASP A 95 39.08 -5.21 -12.99
C ASP A 95 38.34 -5.85 -11.80
N THR A 96 38.85 -5.66 -10.58
CA THR A 96 38.23 -6.16 -9.35
C THR A 96 36.91 -5.45 -9.07
N ILE A 97 36.84 -4.13 -9.26
CA ILE A 97 35.61 -3.34 -9.12
C ILE A 97 34.53 -3.86 -10.08
N VAL A 98 34.89 -4.12 -11.34
CA VAL A 98 33.94 -4.68 -12.33
C VAL A 98 33.44 -6.07 -11.91
N GLN A 99 34.34 -6.95 -11.44
CA GLN A 99 33.95 -8.30 -11.00
C GLN A 99 33.04 -8.29 -9.77
N GLU A 100 33.35 -7.48 -8.75
CA GLU A 100 32.52 -7.34 -7.55
C GLU A 100 31.14 -6.75 -7.87
N MET A 101 31.06 -5.88 -8.87
CA MET A 101 29.79 -5.27 -9.26
C MET A 101 28.94 -6.15 -10.18
N GLN A 102 29.50 -7.21 -10.78
CA GLN A 102 28.80 -8.07 -11.75
C GLN A 102 27.46 -8.63 -11.25
N PRO A 103 27.33 -9.16 -10.00
CA PRO A 103 26.05 -9.65 -9.49
C PRO A 103 24.98 -8.56 -9.44
N TYR A 104 25.38 -7.32 -9.17
CA TYR A 104 24.47 -6.18 -9.10
C TYR A 104 24.08 -5.67 -10.48
N ILE A 105 24.99 -5.73 -11.45
CA ILE A 105 24.70 -5.40 -12.86
C ILE A 105 23.61 -6.32 -13.40
N ASP A 106 23.71 -7.61 -13.12
CA ASP A 106 22.76 -8.62 -13.59
C ASP A 106 21.38 -8.47 -12.91
N GLU A 107 21.33 -7.90 -11.70
CA GLU A 107 20.08 -7.59 -10.97
C GLU A 107 19.42 -6.27 -11.40
N VAL A 108 20.14 -5.35 -12.07
CA VAL A 108 19.55 -4.12 -12.63
C VAL A 108 18.78 -4.46 -13.92
N SER A 109 17.77 -5.30 -13.81
CA SER A 109 16.73 -5.45 -14.82
C SER A 109 15.69 -4.35 -14.61
N LEU A 110 15.36 -3.60 -15.66
CA LEU A 110 14.19 -2.72 -15.61
C LEU A 110 12.95 -3.57 -15.30
N PRO A 111 12.02 -3.08 -14.47
CA PRO A 111 10.72 -3.72 -14.37
C PRO A 111 10.13 -3.80 -15.77
N ASP A 112 9.76 -5.01 -16.19
CA ASP A 112 9.11 -5.18 -17.48
C ASP A 112 7.74 -4.52 -17.40
N PHE A 113 7.58 -3.38 -18.06
CA PHE A 113 6.32 -2.66 -18.19
C PHE A 113 5.55 -3.09 -19.44
N ASP A 114 6.15 -3.93 -20.28
CA ASP A 114 5.48 -4.50 -21.43
C ASP A 114 4.55 -5.63 -20.99
N GLY A 115 3.48 -5.81 -21.77
CA GLY A 115 2.43 -6.79 -21.48
C GLY A 115 1.28 -6.28 -20.60
N PRO A 116 0.17 -7.05 -20.56
CA PRO A 116 -1.05 -6.61 -19.92
C PRO A 116 -0.96 -6.57 -18.40
N VAL A 117 -1.60 -5.56 -17.79
CA VAL A 117 -1.61 -5.36 -16.33
C VAL A 117 -2.25 -6.56 -15.59
N TYR A 118 -3.24 -7.20 -16.20
CA TYR A 118 -4.01 -8.30 -15.59
C TYR A 118 -3.27 -9.63 -15.44
N ASP A 119 -2.08 -9.75 -16.03
CA ASP A 119 -1.21 -10.94 -15.87
C ASP A 119 -0.16 -10.76 -14.76
N ARG A 120 -0.06 -9.55 -14.19
CA ARG A 120 0.89 -9.24 -13.12
C ARG A 120 0.38 -9.73 -11.76
N GLU A 121 1.30 -9.86 -10.81
CA GLU A 121 0.96 -10.15 -9.41
C GLU A 121 0.76 -8.87 -8.60
N TYR A 122 1.42 -7.79 -9.01
CA TYR A 122 1.35 -6.49 -8.38
C TYR A 122 1.49 -5.36 -9.41
N ILE A 123 1.14 -4.15 -8.98
CA ILE A 123 1.42 -2.90 -9.68
C ILE A 123 2.21 -1.95 -8.78
N TYR A 124 2.85 -0.95 -9.36
CA TYR A 124 3.48 0.12 -8.57
C TYR A 124 2.47 1.22 -8.26
N ALA A 125 2.48 1.68 -7.01
CA ALA A 125 1.62 2.76 -6.54
C ALA A 125 2.42 3.69 -5.61
N ASN A 126 2.05 4.97 -5.59
CA ASN A 126 2.69 5.92 -4.69
C ASN A 126 2.30 5.66 -3.23
N SER A 127 3.28 5.67 -2.33
CA SER A 127 3.14 5.36 -0.90
C SER A 127 3.20 6.61 0.01
N SER A 128 3.23 7.81 -0.56
CA SER A 128 3.21 9.07 0.21
C SER A 128 1.87 9.24 0.95
N THR A 129 1.92 9.99 2.05
CA THR A 129 0.73 10.27 2.88
C THR A 129 -0.33 11.01 2.07
N THR A 130 0.03 12.09 1.37
CA THR A 130 -0.93 12.91 0.61
C THR A 130 -1.60 12.12 -0.51
N PHE A 131 -0.86 11.28 -1.23
CA PHE A 131 -1.44 10.40 -2.25
C PHE A 131 -2.44 9.40 -1.64
N HIS A 132 -2.09 8.82 -0.49
CA HIS A 132 -2.99 7.92 0.23
C HIS A 132 -4.25 8.63 0.73
N LEU A 133 -4.15 9.87 1.23
CA LEU A 133 -5.31 10.68 1.64
C LEU A 133 -6.22 11.00 0.46
N MET A 134 -5.66 11.38 -0.69
CA MET A 134 -6.45 11.62 -1.91
C MET A 134 -7.16 10.34 -2.38
N ARG A 135 -6.50 9.18 -2.29
CA ARG A 135 -7.09 7.89 -2.60
C ARG A 135 -8.19 7.48 -1.60
N ASP A 136 -7.96 7.66 -0.31
CA ASP A 136 -8.94 7.29 0.73
C ASP A 136 -10.19 8.17 0.65
N MET A 137 -10.01 9.47 0.39
CA MET A 137 -11.10 10.42 0.19
C MET A 137 -12.13 9.94 -0.84
N VAL A 138 -11.68 9.39 -1.97
CA VAL A 138 -12.60 8.94 -3.03
C VAL A 138 -13.35 7.64 -2.70
N THR A 139 -13.05 7.02 -1.55
CA THR A 139 -13.80 5.86 -1.03
C THR A 139 -14.94 6.25 -0.08
N LYS A 140 -14.89 7.46 0.51
CA LYS A 140 -15.77 7.89 1.60
C LYS A 140 -16.85 8.86 1.11
N LYS A 141 -18.11 8.40 1.11
CA LYS A 141 -19.27 9.25 0.76
C LYS A 141 -19.63 10.25 1.86
N THR A 142 -19.38 9.89 3.11
CA THR A 142 -19.88 10.63 4.29
C THR A 142 -18.93 11.71 4.79
N GLY A 143 -17.72 11.82 4.22
CA GLY A 143 -16.75 12.85 4.62
C GLY A 143 -17.00 14.22 3.99
N PHE A 144 -17.88 14.31 3.00
CA PHE A 144 -18.17 15.56 2.31
C PHE A 144 -19.32 16.31 2.99
N GLU A 145 -19.05 17.54 3.40
CA GLU A 145 -20.01 18.46 4.03
C GLU A 145 -20.19 19.72 3.17
N GLU A 146 -21.36 20.35 3.23
CA GLU A 146 -21.61 21.62 2.53
C GLU A 146 -20.75 22.73 3.14
N LYS A 147 -19.82 23.28 2.35
CA LYS A 147 -18.95 24.38 2.77
C LYS A 147 -19.59 25.73 2.44
N GLU A 148 -19.03 26.82 2.98
CA GLU A 148 -19.48 28.20 2.71
C GLU A 148 -19.46 28.56 1.21
N THR A 149 -18.66 27.84 0.41
CA THR A 149 -18.57 27.94 -1.05
C THR A 149 -19.81 27.41 -1.79
N GLY A 150 -20.73 26.73 -1.08
CA GLY A 150 -21.90 26.06 -1.67
C GLY A 150 -21.58 24.71 -2.31
N PHE A 151 -20.31 24.28 -2.27
CA PHE A 151 -19.88 22.96 -2.73
C PHE A 151 -19.71 21.99 -1.56
N MET A 152 -19.84 20.70 -1.85
CA MET A 152 -19.56 19.63 -0.91
C MET A 152 -18.05 19.44 -0.82
N GLY A 153 -17.47 19.62 0.37
CA GLY A 153 -16.03 19.55 0.58
C GLY A 153 -15.62 18.73 1.80
N THR A 154 -14.37 18.26 1.80
CA THR A 154 -13.76 17.46 2.86
C THR A 154 -12.32 17.90 3.10
N GLU A 155 -11.83 17.70 4.31
CA GLU A 155 -10.45 17.98 4.69
C GLU A 155 -9.60 16.72 4.52
N LEU A 156 -8.36 16.90 4.05
CA LEU A 156 -7.36 15.84 3.93
C LEU A 156 -6.51 15.87 5.19
N VAL A 157 -6.92 15.12 6.21
CA VAL A 157 -6.25 15.07 7.51
C VAL A 157 -5.59 13.71 7.69
N ASP A 158 -4.33 13.70 8.14
CA ASP A 158 -3.63 12.46 8.43
C ASP A 158 -3.96 11.90 9.83
N ASN A 159 -3.40 10.73 10.14
CA ASN A 159 -3.63 10.05 11.42
C ASN A 159 -3.04 10.80 12.63
N GLN A 160 -2.23 11.84 12.41
CA GLN A 160 -1.70 12.72 13.46
C GLN A 160 -2.55 13.99 13.65
N GLY A 161 -3.56 14.19 12.82
CA GLY A 161 -4.41 15.38 12.83
C GLY A 161 -3.83 16.55 12.02
N GLN A 162 -2.78 16.34 11.23
CA GLN A 162 -2.22 17.38 10.36
C GLN A 162 -3.09 17.55 9.11
N LEU A 163 -3.39 18.80 8.76
CA LEU A 163 -4.14 19.15 7.55
C LEU A 163 -3.19 19.26 6.35
N HIS A 164 -3.36 18.36 5.37
CA HIS A 164 -2.57 18.32 4.13
C HIS A 164 -3.23 19.09 2.98
N GLY A 165 -4.54 19.35 3.07
CA GLY A 165 -5.28 20.09 2.07
C GLY A 165 -6.79 19.96 2.24
N VAL A 166 -7.51 20.51 1.27
CA VAL A 166 -8.97 20.46 1.20
C VAL A 166 -9.40 19.99 -0.19
N ALA A 167 -10.52 19.30 -0.26
CA ALA A 167 -11.10 18.85 -1.51
C ALA A 167 -12.56 19.25 -1.64
N GLU A 168 -12.99 19.54 -2.86
CA GLU A 168 -14.34 19.95 -3.21
C GLU A 168 -14.86 19.14 -4.40
N LEU A 169 -16.15 18.80 -4.37
CA LEU A 169 -16.86 18.26 -5.52
C LEU A 169 -17.46 19.40 -6.32
N ARG A 170 -16.95 19.60 -7.53
CA ARG A 170 -17.47 20.60 -8.47
C ARG A 170 -18.04 19.87 -9.68
N PRO A 171 -19.33 20.04 -9.99
CA PRO A 171 -19.96 19.34 -11.09
C PRO A 171 -19.32 19.81 -12.40
N MET A 172 -18.86 18.87 -13.22
CA MET A 172 -18.57 19.13 -14.62
C MET A 172 -19.23 18.05 -15.46
N PRO A 173 -20.00 18.42 -16.48
CA PRO A 173 -20.42 17.44 -17.46
C PRO A 173 -19.19 16.99 -18.27
N LEU A 174 -19.00 15.67 -18.42
CA LEU A 174 -18.01 15.06 -19.32
C LEU A 174 -18.29 15.35 -20.81
N THR A 175 -19.39 16.05 -21.10
CA THR A 175 -19.85 16.46 -22.42
C THR A 175 -20.13 17.96 -22.41
N HIS A 176 -19.81 18.66 -23.49
CA HIS A 176 -20.40 19.97 -23.76
C HIS A 176 -21.90 19.80 -23.99
N VAL A 177 -22.69 19.79 -22.91
CA VAL A 177 -24.14 19.98 -23.03
C VAL A 177 -24.33 21.48 -23.21
N GLN A 178 -24.74 21.89 -24.42
CA GLN A 178 -25.34 23.20 -24.61
C GLN A 178 -26.66 23.24 -23.83
N GLU A 179 -26.88 24.37 -23.19
CA GLU A 179 -28.00 24.72 -22.31
C GLU A 179 -27.86 24.30 -20.85
N ALA A 180 -28.07 25.32 -20.01
CA ALA A 180 -27.99 25.28 -18.57
C ALA A 180 -28.90 24.17 -18.02
N ASP A 181 -28.29 23.17 -17.38
CA ASP A 181 -29.01 22.36 -16.41
C ASP A 181 -29.08 23.15 -15.10
N PRO A 182 -30.27 23.57 -14.63
CA PRO A 182 -30.42 24.23 -13.32
C PRO A 182 -30.16 23.28 -12.15
N LEU A 183 -29.84 22.00 -12.41
CA LEU A 183 -29.73 20.91 -11.44
C LEU A 183 -28.28 20.47 -11.15
N GLY A 184 -27.31 21.40 -11.06
CA GLY A 184 -25.92 21.07 -10.67
C GLY A 184 -25.81 20.22 -9.39
N VAL A 185 -26.82 20.27 -8.51
CA VAL A 185 -26.99 19.43 -7.31
C VAL A 185 -27.15 17.95 -7.64
N ASP A 186 -27.88 17.58 -8.70
CA ASP A 186 -28.08 16.18 -9.10
C ASP A 186 -26.79 15.54 -9.63
N LEU A 187 -25.94 16.31 -10.32
CA LEU A 187 -24.65 15.82 -10.81
C LEU A 187 -23.64 15.60 -9.67
N VAL A 188 -23.63 16.50 -8.67
CA VAL A 188 -22.84 16.32 -7.43
C VAL A 188 -23.37 15.16 -6.62
N ALA A 189 -24.69 15.02 -6.43
CA ALA A 189 -25.29 13.89 -5.73
C ALA A 189 -25.04 12.55 -6.47
N THR A 190 -25.06 12.56 -7.80
CA THR A 190 -24.72 11.40 -8.63
C THR A 190 -23.24 11.05 -8.51
N THR A 191 -22.36 12.05 -8.47
CA THR A 191 -20.91 11.90 -8.24
C THR A 191 -20.64 11.32 -6.85
N LEU A 192 -21.18 11.94 -5.81
CA LEU A 192 -21.03 11.52 -4.41
C LEU A 192 -21.56 10.10 -4.19
N SER A 193 -22.70 9.75 -4.79
CA SER A 193 -23.23 8.38 -4.73
C SER A 193 -22.37 7.35 -5.48
N SER A 194 -21.46 7.79 -6.34
CA SER A 194 -20.53 6.94 -7.10
C SER A 194 -19.21 6.70 -6.37
N LEU A 195 -18.77 7.59 -5.48
CA LEU A 195 -17.54 7.46 -4.70
C LEU A 195 -17.59 6.24 -3.79
N ASP A 196 -16.71 5.26 -4.01
CA ASP A 196 -16.63 4.00 -3.26
C ASP A 196 -15.28 3.31 -3.51
N GLU A 197 -15.09 2.10 -2.99
CA GLU A 197 -13.83 1.35 -3.15
C GLU A 197 -13.46 1.10 -4.62
N LEU A 198 -14.44 0.99 -5.53
CA LEU A 198 -14.18 0.82 -6.96
C LEU A 198 -13.70 2.13 -7.60
N THR A 199 -14.02 3.27 -7.00
CA THR A 199 -13.46 4.57 -7.40
C THR A 199 -11.98 4.65 -7.05
N ALA A 200 -11.59 4.15 -5.87
CA ALA A 200 -10.16 4.03 -5.52
C ALA A 200 -9.42 3.01 -6.38
N ASP A 201 -10.06 1.90 -6.78
CA ASP A 201 -9.47 0.97 -7.76
C ASP A 201 -9.15 1.70 -9.07
N ILE A 202 -10.10 2.48 -9.60
CA ILE A 202 -9.89 3.24 -10.83
C ILE A 202 -8.81 4.32 -10.65
N PHE A 203 -8.74 4.96 -9.47
CA PHE A 203 -7.68 5.91 -9.13
C PHE A 203 -6.30 5.26 -9.20
N ASP A 204 -6.12 4.09 -8.56
CA ASP A 204 -4.86 3.34 -8.57
C ASP A 204 -4.50 2.89 -10.00
N LEU A 205 -5.48 2.40 -10.77
CA LEU A 205 -5.29 1.90 -12.13
C LEU A 205 -4.91 3.02 -13.11
N VAL A 206 -5.65 4.12 -13.13
CA VAL A 206 -5.35 5.26 -14.03
C VAL A 206 -3.97 5.84 -13.70
N SER A 207 -3.65 5.96 -12.40
CA SER A 207 -2.33 6.39 -11.95
C SER A 207 -1.24 5.46 -12.49
N TYR A 208 -1.40 4.14 -12.34
CA TYR A 208 -0.45 3.16 -12.84
C TYR A 208 -0.29 3.18 -14.37
N LEU A 209 -1.39 3.22 -15.11
CA LEU A 209 -1.36 3.29 -16.57
C LEU A 209 -0.69 4.58 -17.06
N TRP A 210 -0.82 5.70 -16.34
CA TRP A 210 -0.13 6.93 -16.71
C TRP A 210 1.38 6.89 -16.43
N MET A 211 1.80 6.18 -15.38
CA MET A 211 3.21 5.99 -15.06
C MET A 211 3.93 5.08 -16.07
N THR A 212 3.23 4.06 -16.59
CA THR A 212 3.84 2.96 -17.35
C THR A 212 3.47 2.96 -18.83
N GLY A 213 2.31 3.52 -19.19
CA GLY A 213 1.79 3.54 -20.54
C GLY A 213 2.40 4.61 -21.43
N LYS A 214 2.16 4.47 -22.73
CA LYS A 214 2.53 5.48 -23.73
C LYS A 214 1.59 6.68 -23.63
N ARG A 215 2.19 7.87 -23.66
CA ARG A 215 1.47 9.15 -23.64
C ARG A 215 1.36 9.70 -25.06
N ASP A 216 0.29 10.43 -25.33
CA ASP A 216 0.22 11.26 -26.54
C ASP A 216 0.99 12.58 -26.37
N GLU A 217 1.02 13.39 -27.43
CA GLU A 217 1.73 14.69 -27.46
C GLU A 217 1.25 15.68 -26.38
N GLU A 218 0.04 15.50 -25.85
CA GLU A 218 -0.54 16.34 -24.80
C GLU A 218 -0.41 15.71 -23.39
N GLY A 219 0.22 14.54 -23.28
CA GLY A 219 0.48 13.83 -22.03
C GLY A 219 -0.70 12.97 -21.53
N PHE A 220 -1.70 12.68 -22.37
CA PHE A 220 -2.82 11.81 -22.04
C PHE A 220 -2.54 10.34 -22.33
N ILE A 221 -3.21 9.47 -21.57
CA ILE A 221 -3.31 8.04 -21.84
C ILE A 221 -4.73 7.68 -22.28
N GLU A 222 -4.88 6.67 -23.14
CA GLU A 222 -6.18 6.08 -23.43
C GLU A 222 -6.57 5.11 -22.31
N PHE A 223 -7.73 5.32 -21.69
CA PHE A 223 -8.30 4.44 -20.68
C PHE A 223 -9.57 3.78 -21.19
N HIS A 224 -9.61 2.45 -21.19
CA HIS A 224 -10.79 1.68 -21.58
C HIS A 224 -11.46 1.06 -20.36
N SER A 225 -12.80 1.02 -20.36
CA SER A 225 -13.55 0.38 -19.26
C SER A 225 -13.22 -1.10 -19.06
N ASP A 226 -12.82 -1.77 -20.13
CA ASP A 226 -12.39 -3.18 -20.10
C ASP A 226 -11.07 -3.38 -19.34
N ASP A 227 -10.19 -2.37 -19.25
CA ASP A 227 -8.93 -2.49 -18.50
C ASP A 227 -9.21 -2.78 -17.01
N ALA A 228 -10.17 -2.05 -16.43
CA ALA A 228 -10.62 -2.27 -15.07
C ALA A 228 -11.41 -3.59 -14.92
N LEU A 229 -12.20 -3.98 -15.91
CA LEU A 229 -13.00 -5.21 -15.83
C LEU A 229 -12.15 -6.48 -15.96
N LEU A 230 -11.12 -6.45 -16.80
CA LEU A 230 -10.15 -7.53 -16.93
C LEU A 230 -9.41 -7.74 -15.61
N LEU A 231 -8.94 -6.68 -14.95
CA LEU A 231 -8.27 -6.81 -13.65
C LEU A 231 -9.14 -7.47 -12.57
N ARG A 232 -10.46 -7.29 -12.65
CA ARG A 232 -11.41 -7.82 -11.67
C ARG A 232 -11.81 -9.27 -11.94
N HIS A 233 -11.86 -9.68 -13.20
CA HIS A 233 -12.48 -10.94 -13.61
C HIS A 233 -11.51 -11.92 -14.28
N HIS A 234 -10.32 -11.48 -14.68
CA HIS A 234 -9.33 -12.33 -15.31
C HIS A 234 -8.57 -13.16 -14.28
N GLU A 235 -8.49 -14.47 -14.55
CA GLU A 235 -7.61 -15.39 -13.85
C GLU A 235 -6.54 -15.92 -14.81
N LYS A 236 -5.31 -16.10 -14.30
CA LYS A 236 -4.19 -16.60 -15.11
C LYS A 236 -4.58 -17.96 -15.72
N GLY A 237 -4.61 -18.03 -17.06
CA GLY A 237 -5.01 -19.23 -17.81
C GLY A 237 -6.38 -19.17 -18.46
N ASP A 238 -7.19 -18.15 -18.17
CA ASP A 238 -8.45 -17.92 -18.87
C ASP A 238 -8.24 -17.33 -20.28
N SER A 239 -9.09 -17.76 -21.22
CA SER A 239 -9.11 -17.17 -22.56
C SER A 239 -9.87 -15.84 -22.51
N ILE A 240 -9.18 -14.73 -22.76
CA ILE A 240 -9.78 -13.37 -22.80
C ILE A 240 -11.01 -13.31 -23.72
N GLU A 241 -11.00 -14.05 -24.83
CA GLU A 241 -12.13 -14.11 -25.78
C GLU A 241 -13.44 -14.65 -25.17
N LYS A 242 -13.35 -15.39 -24.06
CA LYS A 242 -14.52 -15.91 -23.32
C LYS A 242 -15.10 -14.86 -22.38
N LEU A 243 -14.32 -13.86 -21.97
CA LEU A 243 -14.76 -12.80 -21.06
C LEU A 243 -15.59 -11.77 -21.82
N LYS A 244 -16.92 -11.86 -21.66
CA LYS A 244 -17.87 -10.88 -22.21
C LYS A 244 -18.49 -10.09 -21.08
N PHE A 245 -18.04 -8.85 -20.91
CA PHE A 245 -18.65 -7.94 -19.93
C PHE A 245 -19.96 -7.35 -20.45
N LYS A 246 -20.86 -6.97 -19.54
CA LYS A 246 -22.12 -6.30 -19.89
C LYS A 246 -21.91 -4.80 -20.06
N GLU A 247 -22.73 -4.16 -20.89
CA GLU A 247 -22.72 -2.70 -21.08
C GLU A 247 -22.92 -1.94 -19.75
N ARG A 248 -23.79 -2.44 -18.88
CA ARG A 248 -24.01 -1.88 -17.54
C ARG A 248 -22.74 -1.85 -16.68
N GLU A 249 -21.87 -2.85 -16.81
CA GLU A 249 -20.63 -2.93 -16.02
C GLU A 249 -19.61 -1.90 -16.51
N ARG A 250 -19.51 -1.71 -17.83
CA ARG A 250 -18.66 -0.67 -18.43
C ARG A 250 -19.10 0.73 -18.02
N PHE A 251 -20.39 1.01 -18.08
CA PHE A 251 -20.94 2.30 -17.63
C PHE A 251 -20.77 2.52 -16.14
N ASN A 252 -20.79 1.44 -15.34
CA ASN A 252 -20.52 1.53 -13.92
C ASN A 252 -19.05 1.95 -13.63
N ILE A 253 -18.09 1.48 -14.44
CA ILE A 253 -16.69 1.94 -14.39
C ILE A 253 -16.61 3.41 -14.81
N MET A 254 -17.16 3.77 -15.97
CA MET A 254 -17.06 5.14 -16.50
C MET A 254 -17.76 6.18 -15.64
N ARG A 255 -18.84 5.81 -14.94
CA ARG A 255 -19.49 6.66 -13.94
C ARG A 255 -18.53 7.04 -12.79
N ARG A 256 -17.63 6.14 -12.39
CA ARG A 256 -16.63 6.42 -11.35
C ARG A 256 -15.44 7.20 -11.87
N VAL A 257 -15.05 7.00 -13.13
CA VAL A 257 -14.08 7.88 -13.80
C VAL A 257 -14.62 9.32 -13.84
N ALA A 258 -15.89 9.50 -14.20
CA ALA A 258 -16.56 10.81 -14.14
C ALA A 258 -16.53 11.43 -12.74
N ALA A 259 -16.73 10.60 -11.71
CA ALA A 259 -16.67 11.04 -10.33
C ALA A 259 -15.26 11.51 -9.95
N LEU A 260 -14.20 10.78 -10.32
CA LEU A 260 -12.81 11.17 -10.10
C LEU A 260 -12.47 12.52 -10.75
N THR A 261 -12.99 12.78 -11.95
CA THR A 261 -12.72 14.03 -12.69
C THR A 261 -13.46 15.24 -12.13
N SER A 262 -14.47 15.00 -11.29
CA SER A 262 -15.27 16.03 -10.61
C SER A 262 -14.71 16.42 -9.25
N VAL A 263 -13.64 15.75 -8.80
CA VAL A 263 -12.95 16.04 -7.54
C VAL A 263 -11.85 17.06 -7.77
N TRP A 264 -11.94 18.16 -7.03
CA TRP A 264 -10.96 19.24 -7.01
C TRP A 264 -10.26 19.25 -5.66
N VAL A 265 -8.97 19.50 -5.65
CA VAL A 265 -8.12 19.48 -4.47
C VAL A 265 -7.29 20.75 -4.44
N ALA A 266 -7.12 21.31 -3.25
CA ALA A 266 -6.15 22.35 -2.93
C ALA A 266 -5.24 21.80 -1.83
N LEU A 267 -3.95 21.63 -2.12
CA LEU A 267 -2.97 21.13 -1.16
C LEU A 267 -2.29 22.29 -0.43
N ASN A 268 -1.94 22.07 0.84
CA ASN A 268 -1.23 23.06 1.64
C ASN A 268 0.27 23.10 1.29
N ASP A 269 0.85 21.93 0.99
CA ASP A 269 2.26 21.77 0.66
C ASP A 269 2.42 21.35 -0.80
N GLY A 270 2.85 22.31 -1.64
CA GLY A 270 3.15 22.11 -3.05
C GLY A 270 4.02 23.27 -3.60
N PRO A 271 4.65 23.09 -4.78
CA PRO A 271 5.47 24.14 -5.41
C PRO A 271 4.68 25.43 -5.72
N GLU A 272 3.35 25.33 -5.77
CA GLU A 272 2.44 26.47 -5.85
C GLU A 272 2.12 27.00 -4.45
N ARG A 273 3.14 27.59 -3.82
CA ARG A 273 2.95 28.34 -2.58
C ARG A 273 1.90 29.43 -2.79
N VAL A 274 0.88 29.45 -1.93
CA VAL A 274 0.01 30.61 -1.72
C VAL A 274 0.91 31.79 -1.36
N LYS A 275 1.18 32.67 -2.33
CA LYS A 275 1.94 33.91 -2.09
C LYS A 275 1.04 34.85 -1.30
N ILE A 276 1.28 34.96 0.00
CA ILE A 276 0.82 36.11 0.78
C ILE A 276 1.61 37.32 0.26
N VAL A 277 1.02 38.07 -0.66
CA VAL A 277 1.60 39.33 -1.12
C VAL A 277 1.33 40.37 -0.04
N ASN A 278 2.29 40.57 0.86
CA ASN A 278 2.37 41.80 1.65
C ASN A 278 2.80 42.93 0.70
N ALA A 279 1.84 43.58 0.05
CA ALA A 279 2.06 44.89 -0.53
C ALA A 279 1.66 45.92 0.53
N GLN A 280 2.64 46.71 0.96
CA GLN A 280 2.43 47.94 1.71
C GLN A 280 1.49 48.85 0.89
N ASP A 281 0.19 48.77 1.14
CA ASP A 281 -0.74 49.89 1.00
C ASP A 281 -2.12 49.54 1.55
N MET A 282 -2.76 50.59 2.06
CA MET A 282 -3.97 50.67 2.88
C MET A 282 -5.12 49.68 2.60
N GLU A 283 -5.74 49.23 3.70
CA GLU A 283 -7.13 48.78 3.82
C GLU A 283 -7.65 47.83 2.72
N SER A 284 -7.27 46.56 2.77
CA SER A 284 -8.07 45.52 2.10
C SER A 284 -7.97 44.19 2.84
N LYS A 285 -9.11 43.51 2.91
CA LYS A 285 -9.35 42.26 3.64
C LYS A 285 -8.21 41.25 3.42
N LEU A 286 -7.81 40.58 4.50
CA LEU A 286 -6.95 39.39 4.49
C LEU A 286 -7.67 38.29 3.69
N TYR A 287 -7.43 38.20 2.38
CA TYR A 287 -7.94 37.10 1.56
C TYR A 287 -6.96 35.93 1.61
N ASN A 288 -7.44 34.77 2.04
CA ASN A 288 -6.74 33.50 1.83
C ASN A 288 -7.08 33.01 0.42
N PHE A 289 -6.12 33.05 -0.50
CA PHE A 289 -6.28 32.45 -1.83
C PHE A 289 -6.00 30.95 -1.72
N GLN A 290 -6.96 30.12 -2.10
CA GLN A 290 -6.80 28.67 -2.26
C GLN A 290 -7.06 28.32 -3.72
N ASP A 291 -6.03 27.84 -4.40
CA ASP A 291 -6.12 27.43 -5.80
C ASP A 291 -6.53 25.96 -5.88
N PHE A 292 -7.78 25.72 -6.27
CA PHE A 292 -8.28 24.38 -6.49
C PHE A 292 -7.92 23.89 -7.87
N LYS A 293 -7.37 22.68 -7.96
CA LYS A 293 -7.09 21.99 -9.20
C LYS A 293 -7.76 20.62 -9.22
N ARG A 294 -8.11 20.14 -10.40
CA ARG A 294 -8.68 18.80 -10.56
C ARG A 294 -7.64 17.74 -10.24
N MET A 295 -8.06 16.56 -9.81
CA MET A 295 -7.12 15.43 -9.74
C MET A 295 -6.78 14.91 -11.13
N PHE A 296 -7.79 14.73 -11.99
CA PHE A 296 -7.64 14.23 -13.36
C PHE A 296 -8.31 15.15 -14.38
N GLU A 297 -7.67 15.25 -15.54
CA GLU A 297 -8.17 15.94 -16.72
C GLU A 297 -8.61 14.93 -17.77
N VAL A 298 -9.70 15.23 -18.48
CA VAL A 298 -10.26 14.39 -19.54
C VAL A 298 -10.06 15.08 -20.87
N GLY A 299 -9.46 14.34 -21.82
CA GLY A 299 -9.30 14.75 -23.21
C GLY A 299 -10.47 14.27 -24.07
N SER A 300 -10.17 13.62 -25.20
CA SER A 300 -11.21 13.06 -26.06
C SER A 300 -11.96 11.89 -25.41
N VAL A 301 -13.24 11.75 -25.76
CA VAL A 301 -14.14 10.73 -25.21
C VAL A 301 -14.71 9.89 -26.35
N ARG A 302 -14.60 8.56 -26.25
CA ARG A 302 -15.21 7.62 -27.19
C ARG A 302 -16.57 7.17 -26.66
N MET A 303 -17.63 7.66 -27.30
CA MET A 303 -19.02 7.33 -26.97
C MET A 303 -19.57 6.23 -27.87
N ALA A 304 -20.38 5.34 -27.30
CA ALA A 304 -21.19 4.40 -28.06
C ALA A 304 -22.57 5.00 -28.34
N PHE A 305 -23.02 4.87 -29.58
CA PHE A 305 -24.35 5.28 -30.02
C PHE A 305 -25.17 4.06 -30.42
N ASP A 306 -26.47 4.09 -30.12
CA ASP A 306 -27.40 3.06 -30.60
C ASP A 306 -27.53 3.16 -32.12
N LYS A 307 -27.27 2.06 -32.83
CA LYS A 307 -27.34 2.01 -34.31
C LYS A 307 -28.72 2.34 -34.88
N ARG A 308 -29.79 2.20 -34.09
CA ARG A 308 -31.18 2.40 -34.52
C ARG A 308 -31.72 3.78 -34.17
N THR A 309 -31.40 4.30 -32.98
CA THR A 309 -31.92 5.59 -32.49
C THR A 309 -30.91 6.72 -32.61
N ASN A 310 -29.63 6.41 -32.86
CA ASN A 310 -28.50 7.34 -32.83
C ASN A 310 -28.35 8.08 -31.49
N GLU A 311 -28.95 7.53 -30.42
CA GLU A 311 -28.83 8.07 -29.07
C GLU A 311 -27.53 7.60 -28.42
N ALA A 312 -26.89 8.49 -27.66
CA ALA A 312 -25.71 8.14 -26.89
C ALA A 312 -26.08 7.12 -25.80
N ARG A 313 -25.47 5.93 -25.84
CA ARG A 313 -25.65 4.90 -24.81
C ARG A 313 -24.72 5.10 -23.62
N GLY A 314 -23.49 5.55 -23.88
CA GLY A 314 -22.52 5.86 -22.83
C GLY A 314 -21.08 5.86 -23.31
N ILE A 315 -20.17 6.16 -22.39
CA ILE A 315 -18.72 6.27 -22.65
C ILE A 315 -18.10 4.87 -22.51
N TYR A 316 -17.18 4.51 -23.42
CA TYR A 316 -16.46 3.22 -23.39
C TYR A 316 -14.96 3.38 -23.16
N ALA A 317 -14.41 4.48 -23.68
CA ALA A 317 -13.02 4.86 -23.50
C ALA A 317 -12.90 6.39 -23.47
N LEU A 318 -11.84 6.89 -22.84
CA LEU A 318 -11.52 8.31 -22.83
C LEU A 318 -10.01 8.51 -22.70
N GLN A 319 -9.54 9.68 -23.11
CA GLN A 319 -8.22 10.16 -22.76
C GLN A 319 -8.24 10.77 -21.36
N ILE A 320 -7.30 10.37 -20.52
CA ILE A 320 -7.16 10.88 -19.15
C ILE A 320 -5.71 11.17 -18.82
N ARG A 321 -5.47 12.22 -18.04
CA ARG A 321 -4.16 12.49 -17.44
C ARG A 321 -4.31 13.02 -16.01
N PRO A 322 -3.40 12.67 -15.09
CA PRO A 322 -3.28 13.35 -13.81
C PRO A 322 -2.92 14.83 -14.05
N SER A 323 -3.55 15.73 -13.30
CA SER A 323 -3.18 17.14 -13.34
C SER A 323 -1.85 17.39 -12.63
N SER A 324 -1.37 18.63 -12.69
CA SER A 324 -0.15 19.06 -12.00
C SER A 324 -0.15 18.78 -10.49
N ILE A 325 -1.32 18.56 -9.86
CA ILE A 325 -1.39 18.25 -8.42
C ILE A 325 -1.01 16.80 -8.11
N LEU A 326 -1.26 15.88 -9.06
CA LEU A 326 -0.97 14.45 -8.91
C LEU A 326 0.37 14.06 -9.55
N GLN A 327 0.80 14.76 -10.60
CA GLN A 327 2.03 14.43 -11.34
C GLN A 327 3.29 14.28 -10.47
N PRO A 328 3.55 15.12 -9.44
CA PRO A 328 4.73 14.96 -8.57
C PRO A 328 4.75 13.66 -7.75
N TYR A 329 3.61 12.96 -7.67
CA TYR A 329 3.49 11.66 -7.01
C TYR A 329 3.62 10.49 -8.01
N LEU A 330 3.63 10.76 -9.32
CA LEU A 330 3.57 9.76 -10.38
C LEU A 330 4.79 9.80 -11.31
N ASP A 331 5.71 10.73 -11.12
CA ASP A 331 6.92 10.88 -11.94
C ASP A 331 8.03 9.87 -11.62
N GLY A 332 7.91 9.13 -10.51
CA GLY A 332 8.86 8.13 -10.04
C GLY A 332 10.16 8.69 -9.46
N THR A 333 10.36 10.02 -9.50
CA THR A 333 11.62 10.66 -9.11
C THR A 333 11.84 10.63 -7.60
N LYS A 334 10.75 10.64 -6.81
CA LYS A 334 10.78 10.81 -5.35
C LYS A 334 10.91 9.52 -4.53
N SER A 335 11.30 8.39 -5.14
CA SER A 335 11.47 7.08 -4.47
C SER A 335 10.29 6.61 -3.58
N SER A 336 9.10 7.17 -3.79
CA SER A 336 7.88 6.87 -3.02
C SER A 336 7.01 5.80 -3.66
N LEU A 337 7.44 5.25 -4.80
CA LEU A 337 6.79 4.11 -5.44
C LEU A 337 7.01 2.85 -4.59
N GLY A 338 5.90 2.22 -4.25
CA GLY A 338 5.85 0.93 -3.58
C GLY A 338 4.98 -0.05 -4.36
N VAL A 339 4.94 -1.28 -3.87
CA VAL A 339 4.17 -2.37 -4.44
C VAL A 339 2.75 -2.37 -3.91
N LEU A 340 1.77 -2.52 -4.80
CA LEU A 340 0.36 -2.78 -4.50
C LEU A 340 -0.06 -4.11 -5.12
N ASP A 341 -0.52 -5.03 -4.28
CA ASP A 341 -0.96 -6.36 -4.71
C ASP A 341 -2.20 -6.29 -5.62
N LEU A 342 -2.19 -7.03 -6.74
CA LEU A 342 -3.28 -7.00 -7.71
C LEU A 342 -4.58 -7.61 -7.18
N LYS A 343 -4.53 -8.44 -6.13
CA LYS A 343 -5.72 -8.95 -5.42
C LYS A 343 -6.63 -7.83 -4.94
N VAL A 344 -6.10 -6.63 -4.67
CA VAL A 344 -6.91 -5.46 -4.30
C VAL A 344 -8.03 -5.21 -5.32
N PHE A 345 -7.80 -5.43 -6.62
CA PHE A 345 -8.81 -5.24 -7.67
C PHE A 345 -9.84 -6.37 -7.68
N LYS A 346 -9.44 -7.59 -7.33
CA LYS A 346 -10.27 -8.80 -7.38
C LYS A 346 -11.30 -8.86 -6.24
N TYR A 347 -10.97 -8.32 -5.07
CA TYR A 347 -11.93 -8.20 -3.98
C TYR A 347 -13.18 -7.41 -4.39
N SER A 348 -14.32 -7.77 -3.81
CA SER A 348 -15.60 -7.12 -4.00
C SER A 348 -15.64 -5.75 -3.33
N TYR A 349 -15.86 -4.70 -4.12
CA TYR A 349 -16.06 -3.33 -3.61
C TYR A 349 -17.33 -3.15 -2.75
N VAL A 350 -18.16 -4.20 -2.61
CA VAL A 350 -19.39 -4.19 -1.80
C VAL A 350 -19.24 -5.00 -0.52
N THR A 351 -18.72 -6.23 -0.62
CA THR A 351 -18.69 -7.20 0.49
C THR A 351 -17.33 -7.35 1.15
N GLU A 352 -16.26 -6.96 0.46
CA GLU A 352 -14.85 -7.11 0.88
C GLU A 352 -14.16 -5.75 0.85
N ARG A 353 -14.90 -4.72 1.31
CA ARG A 353 -14.40 -3.34 1.37
C ARG A 353 -13.19 -3.26 2.30
N GLU A 354 -13.29 -3.97 3.41
CA GLU A 354 -12.26 -4.03 4.44
C GLU A 354 -10.96 -4.67 3.92
N HIS A 355 -11.06 -5.72 3.09
CA HIS A 355 -9.91 -6.33 2.42
C HIS A 355 -9.19 -5.33 1.51
N LYS A 356 -9.94 -4.55 0.71
CA LYS A 356 -9.37 -3.54 -0.18
C LYS A 356 -8.62 -2.46 0.59
N ARG A 357 -9.24 -1.92 1.63
CA ARG A 357 -8.65 -0.85 2.46
C ARG A 357 -7.41 -1.33 3.18
N LEU A 358 -7.50 -2.48 3.86
CA LEU A 358 -6.36 -3.03 4.57
C LEU A 358 -5.20 -3.37 3.64
N THR A 359 -5.46 -3.96 2.47
CA THR A 359 -4.42 -4.25 1.46
C THR A 359 -3.69 -2.98 1.02
N ARG A 360 -4.43 -1.90 0.74
CA ARG A 360 -3.86 -0.59 0.36
C ARG A 360 -3.02 0.04 1.44
N TYR A 361 -3.48 -0.04 2.68
CA TYR A 361 -2.77 0.45 3.84
C TYR A 361 -1.49 -0.32 4.09
N LEU A 362 -1.57 -1.65 4.12
CA LEU A 362 -0.41 -2.53 4.29
C LEU A 362 0.62 -2.32 3.19
N SER A 363 0.20 -2.22 1.93
CA SER A 363 1.07 -1.91 0.78
C SER A 363 1.91 -0.65 1.02
N ARG A 364 1.26 0.44 1.46
CA ARG A 364 1.94 1.68 1.84
C ARG A 364 2.89 1.48 3.03
N GLN A 365 2.42 0.81 4.07
CA GLN A 365 3.20 0.58 5.29
C GLN A 365 4.43 -0.27 5.03
N TRP A 366 4.35 -1.28 4.17
CA TRP A 366 5.49 -2.09 3.80
C TRP A 366 6.53 -1.31 3.02
N LYS A 367 6.15 -0.39 2.13
CA LYS A 367 7.13 0.51 1.50
C LYS A 367 7.85 1.34 2.56
N ILE A 368 7.11 1.99 3.46
CA ILE A 368 7.68 2.85 4.52
C ILE A 368 8.60 2.03 5.44
N ARG A 369 8.15 0.86 5.91
CA ARG A 369 8.89 0.01 6.84
C ARG A 369 10.05 -0.73 6.19
N THR A 370 9.98 -1.00 4.89
CA THR A 370 11.13 -1.52 4.13
C THR A 370 12.23 -0.49 4.10
N ILE A 371 11.89 0.79 3.84
CA ILE A 371 12.86 1.89 3.88
C ILE A 371 13.42 2.08 5.29
N LYS A 372 12.56 2.09 6.32
CA LYS A 372 12.96 2.31 7.72
C LYS A 372 13.60 1.08 8.39
N GLY A 373 13.65 -0.07 7.73
CA GLY A 373 14.13 -1.33 8.34
C GLY A 373 13.25 -1.86 9.49
N SER A 374 11.98 -1.46 9.59
CA SER A 374 11.09 -1.75 10.71
C SER A 374 9.95 -2.71 10.38
N LEU A 375 10.20 -3.69 9.49
CA LEU A 375 9.18 -4.62 9.00
C LEU A 375 8.45 -5.40 10.11
N HIS A 376 9.16 -5.80 11.17
CA HIS A 376 8.61 -6.55 12.29
C HIS A 376 7.81 -5.71 13.30
N GLN A 377 7.72 -4.40 13.10
CA GLN A 377 7.02 -3.52 14.02
C GLN A 377 5.53 -3.91 14.12
N PRO A 378 4.96 -4.09 15.31
CA PRO A 378 3.53 -4.40 15.41
C PRO A 378 2.63 -3.24 14.94
N PHE A 379 1.42 -3.57 14.48
CA PHE A 379 0.34 -2.63 14.22
C PHE A 379 -0.62 -2.59 15.40
N LYS A 380 -1.01 -1.39 15.85
CA LYS A 380 -2.10 -1.25 16.82
C LYS A 380 -3.42 -1.64 16.18
N ILE A 381 -4.23 -2.43 16.87
CA ILE A 381 -5.55 -2.84 16.38
C ILE A 381 -6.43 -1.62 16.12
N ALA A 382 -6.44 -0.62 17.01
CA ALA A 382 -7.16 0.64 16.79
C ALA A 382 -6.89 1.24 15.40
N THR A 383 -5.61 1.34 15.01
CA THR A 383 -5.23 1.90 13.70
C THR A 383 -5.72 1.06 12.53
N LEU A 384 -5.66 -0.27 12.64
CA LEU A 384 -6.19 -1.16 11.59
C LEU A 384 -7.71 -1.04 11.47
N LEU A 385 -8.42 -0.93 12.61
CA LEU A 385 -9.87 -0.78 12.64
C LEU A 385 -10.32 0.56 12.03
N ASP A 386 -9.59 1.64 12.34
CA ASP A 386 -9.86 2.98 11.79
C ASP A 386 -9.67 2.99 10.27
N GLU A 387 -8.61 2.35 9.79
CA GLU A 387 -8.32 2.23 8.36
C GLU A 387 -9.36 1.39 7.59
N MET A 388 -9.77 0.25 8.18
CA MET A 388 -10.78 -0.63 7.59
C MET A 388 -12.17 0.00 7.56
N ASP A 389 -12.43 1.01 8.40
CA ASP A 389 -13.66 1.81 8.42
C ASP A 389 -14.93 0.94 8.49
N PHE A 390 -14.98 0.12 9.54
CA PHE A 390 -16.10 -0.79 9.77
C PHE A 390 -17.42 -0.03 9.95
N PRO A 391 -18.54 -0.57 9.43
CA PRO A 391 -19.85 0.04 9.64
C PRO A 391 -20.19 0.16 11.13
N ALA A 392 -20.59 1.36 11.58
CA ALA A 392 -20.94 1.67 12.98
C ALA A 392 -22.05 0.79 13.60
N ARG A 393 -22.80 0.05 12.78
CA ARG A 393 -23.81 -0.92 13.21
C ARG A 393 -23.23 -2.20 13.82
N LEU A 394 -21.95 -2.50 13.57
CA LEU A 394 -21.31 -3.72 14.06
C LEU A 394 -20.94 -3.56 15.54
N ASN A 395 -21.15 -4.62 16.32
CA ASN A 395 -20.70 -4.65 17.71
C ASN A 395 -19.23 -5.11 17.80
N GLY A 396 -18.59 -4.89 18.96
CA GLY A 396 -17.17 -5.22 19.14
C GLY A 396 -16.81 -6.69 18.91
N MET A 397 -17.74 -7.63 19.14
CA MET A 397 -17.49 -9.05 18.82
C MET A 397 -17.46 -9.27 17.30
N GLN A 398 -18.42 -8.69 16.59
CA GLN A 398 -18.48 -8.77 15.13
C GLN A 398 -17.28 -8.10 14.47
N ILE A 399 -16.82 -6.96 15.02
CA ILE A 399 -15.64 -6.27 14.52
C ILE A 399 -14.38 -7.13 14.72
N ARG A 400 -14.22 -7.74 15.89
CA ARG A 400 -13.13 -8.70 16.14
C ARG A 400 -13.18 -9.85 15.15
N ASP A 401 -14.32 -10.55 15.06
CA ASP A 401 -14.47 -11.72 14.19
C ASP A 401 -14.18 -11.35 12.72
N ARG A 402 -14.63 -10.17 12.28
CA ARG A 402 -14.42 -9.69 10.91
C ARG A 402 -12.98 -9.26 10.65
N LEU A 403 -12.29 -8.66 11.64
CA LEU A 403 -10.86 -8.35 11.52
C LEU A 403 -10.04 -9.62 11.35
N GLU A 404 -10.26 -10.62 12.21
CA GLU A 404 -9.58 -11.92 12.13
C GLU A 404 -9.87 -12.62 10.78
N GLU A 405 -11.14 -12.63 10.34
CA GLU A 405 -11.55 -13.17 9.03
C GLU A 405 -10.83 -12.48 7.86
N VAL A 406 -10.74 -11.15 7.87
CA VAL A 406 -10.03 -10.40 6.81
C VAL A 406 -8.55 -10.76 6.80
N LEU A 407 -7.90 -10.84 7.97
CA LEU A 407 -6.48 -11.21 8.04
C LEU A 407 -6.23 -12.64 7.56
N ASP A 408 -7.08 -13.58 7.94
CA ASP A 408 -7.04 -14.97 7.46
C ASP A 408 -7.24 -15.07 5.94
N ASP A 409 -8.18 -14.30 5.40
CA ASP A 409 -8.41 -14.22 3.96
C ASP A 409 -7.20 -13.64 3.23
N LEU A 410 -6.62 -12.54 3.72
CA LEU A 410 -5.42 -11.94 3.12
C LEU A 410 -4.22 -12.90 3.18
N GLN A 411 -4.10 -13.71 4.23
CA GLN A 411 -3.02 -14.70 4.34
C GLN A 411 -3.24 -15.86 3.36
N ARG A 412 -4.47 -16.37 3.27
CA ARG A 412 -4.83 -17.42 2.31
C ARG A 412 -4.64 -16.97 0.86
N ASP A 413 -4.90 -15.71 0.58
CA ASP A 413 -4.76 -15.11 -0.75
C ASP A 413 -3.31 -14.66 -1.04
N GLU A 414 -2.36 -14.95 -0.15
CA GLU A 414 -0.92 -14.63 -0.24
C GLU A 414 -0.60 -13.13 -0.30
N VAL A 415 -1.58 -12.28 0.03
CA VAL A 415 -1.39 -10.82 0.15
C VAL A 415 -0.51 -10.51 1.35
N ILE A 416 -0.68 -11.24 2.46
CA ILE A 416 0.20 -11.21 3.63
C ILE A 416 0.85 -12.58 3.81
N GLN A 417 2.06 -12.62 4.36
CA GLN A 417 2.75 -13.88 4.62
C GLN A 417 2.21 -14.57 5.88
N GLN A 418 2.04 -13.79 6.96
CA GLN A 418 1.63 -14.28 8.28
C GLN A 418 1.11 -13.12 9.13
N TRP A 419 0.18 -13.41 10.05
CA TRP A 419 -0.22 -12.50 11.10
C TRP A 419 -0.33 -13.20 12.47
N ASP A 420 0.05 -12.51 13.54
CA ASP A 420 -0.06 -13.01 14.92
C ASP A 420 -0.32 -11.88 15.91
N TYR A 421 -1.08 -12.17 16.97
CA TYR A 421 -1.14 -11.27 18.12
C TYR A 421 0.21 -11.20 18.83
N VAL A 422 0.64 -9.98 19.19
CA VAL A 422 1.86 -9.80 19.99
C VAL A 422 1.69 -10.41 21.39
N GLU A 423 0.52 -10.21 21.98
CA GLU A 423 0.14 -10.79 23.27
C GLU A 423 -1.06 -11.71 23.11
N PRO A 424 -1.08 -12.90 23.74
CA PRO A 424 -2.20 -13.81 23.64
C PRO A 424 -3.47 -13.17 24.19
N LEU A 425 -4.58 -13.41 23.51
CA LEU A 425 -5.84 -12.80 23.84
C LEU A 425 -6.45 -13.43 25.12
N ASP A 426 -6.71 -12.60 26.12
CA ASP A 426 -7.38 -12.98 27.36
C ASP A 426 -8.89 -13.05 27.14
N GLU A 427 -9.35 -14.24 26.75
CA GLU A 427 -10.77 -14.55 26.51
C GLU A 427 -11.67 -14.28 27.74
N LYS A 428 -11.11 -14.12 28.95
CA LYS A 428 -11.90 -13.75 30.14
C LYS A 428 -12.31 -12.28 30.15
N LYS A 429 -11.62 -11.41 29.38
CA LYS A 429 -11.95 -9.98 29.27
C LYS A 429 -12.99 -9.73 28.18
N VAL A 430 -13.04 -10.58 27.17
CA VAL A 430 -13.94 -10.47 26.02
C VAL A 430 -15.41 -10.50 26.46
N GLY A 431 -16.22 -9.59 25.90
CA GLY A 431 -17.65 -9.48 26.21
C GLY A 431 -17.99 -8.72 27.50
N LYS A 432 -17.00 -8.29 28.30
CA LYS A 432 -17.23 -7.45 29.49
C LYS A 432 -17.39 -5.97 29.14
N LYS A 433 -17.98 -5.15 30.02
CA LYS A 433 -18.16 -3.71 29.75
C LYS A 433 -16.81 -3.04 29.43
N GLY A 434 -16.74 -2.35 28.29
CA GLY A 434 -15.54 -1.61 27.84
C GLY A 434 -14.42 -2.47 27.25
N TRP A 435 -14.60 -3.80 27.11
CA TRP A 435 -13.55 -4.70 26.63
C TRP A 435 -13.02 -4.35 25.25
N PHE A 436 -13.89 -3.84 24.37
CA PHE A 436 -13.50 -3.53 23.01
C PHE A 436 -12.53 -2.34 22.99
N GLN A 437 -12.95 -1.17 23.50
CA GLN A 437 -12.12 0.03 23.42
C GLN A 437 -10.92 0.03 24.38
N ASN A 438 -11.09 -0.50 25.60
CA ASN A 438 -10.06 -0.39 26.63
C ASN A 438 -9.09 -1.57 26.63
N TYR A 439 -9.40 -2.64 25.90
CA TYR A 439 -8.56 -3.83 25.85
C TYR A 439 -8.26 -4.24 24.40
N PHE A 440 -9.25 -4.67 23.63
CA PHE A 440 -9.03 -5.19 22.28
C PHE A 440 -8.39 -4.16 21.34
N SER A 441 -8.91 -2.94 21.27
CA SER A 441 -8.37 -1.87 20.41
C SER A 441 -6.93 -1.47 20.77
N GLN A 442 -6.50 -1.72 22.01
CA GLN A 442 -5.15 -1.38 22.49
C GLN A 442 -4.11 -2.46 22.22
N LEU A 443 -4.54 -3.67 21.85
CA LEU A 443 -3.63 -4.75 21.49
C LEU A 443 -2.90 -4.44 20.18
N ALA A 444 -1.82 -5.17 19.94
CA ALA A 444 -1.04 -5.09 18.73
C ALA A 444 -0.97 -6.45 18.01
N ILE A 445 -0.91 -6.39 16.68
CA ILE A 445 -0.79 -7.54 15.78
C ILE A 445 0.46 -7.33 14.92
N THR A 446 1.29 -8.35 14.79
CA THR A 446 2.39 -8.38 13.83
C THR A 446 1.85 -8.92 12.50
N ILE A 447 2.10 -8.22 11.40
CA ILE A 447 1.68 -8.62 10.05
C ILE A 447 2.91 -8.57 9.14
N MET A 448 3.33 -9.72 8.60
CA MET A 448 4.52 -9.85 7.77
C MET A 448 4.17 -9.75 6.27
N PRO A 449 4.90 -8.93 5.48
CA PRO A 449 4.75 -8.90 4.03
C PRO A 449 5.28 -10.17 3.37
N PRO A 450 4.76 -10.53 2.17
CA PRO A 450 5.39 -11.50 1.29
C PRO A 450 6.83 -11.10 0.92
N THR A 451 7.71 -12.09 0.70
CA THR A 451 9.12 -11.84 0.38
C THR A 451 9.30 -11.04 -0.91
N ILE A 452 8.46 -11.29 -1.92
CA ILE A 452 8.45 -10.55 -3.20
C ILE A 452 8.21 -9.05 -2.98
N VAL A 453 7.28 -8.69 -2.09
CA VAL A 453 6.95 -7.29 -1.78
C VAL A 453 8.13 -6.56 -1.15
N VAL A 454 8.87 -7.23 -0.25
CA VAL A 454 10.05 -6.65 0.39
C VAL A 454 11.17 -6.42 -0.63
N GLN A 455 11.44 -7.41 -1.47
CA GLN A 455 12.47 -7.32 -2.51
C GLN A 455 12.16 -6.18 -3.49
N GLU A 456 10.93 -6.12 -3.99
CA GLU A 456 10.49 -5.10 -4.94
C GLU A 456 10.47 -3.69 -4.31
N ASN A 457 10.09 -3.54 -3.05
CA ASN A 457 10.10 -2.25 -2.38
C ASN A 457 11.52 -1.70 -2.11
N ARG A 458 12.55 -2.57 -2.07
CA ARG A 458 13.96 -2.17 -1.99
C ARG A 458 14.51 -1.70 -3.34
N ARG A 459 13.97 -2.21 -4.44
CA ARG A 459 14.40 -1.82 -5.79
C ARG A 459 14.07 -0.35 -6.04
N ARG A 460 15.01 0.35 -6.68
CA ARG A 460 14.74 1.66 -7.28
C ARG A 460 14.08 1.47 -8.63
N ILE A 461 12.88 2.02 -8.76
CA ILE A 461 12.06 1.90 -9.96
C ILE A 461 12.35 3.10 -10.85
N ILE A 462 12.89 2.84 -12.04
CA ILE A 462 12.96 3.84 -13.11
C ILE A 462 11.71 3.66 -13.97
N LEU A 463 10.92 4.73 -14.12
CA LEU A 463 9.75 4.71 -14.99
C LEU A 463 10.19 4.93 -16.46
N PRO A 464 9.47 4.34 -17.43
CA PRO A 464 9.84 4.41 -18.84
C PRO A 464 9.80 5.85 -19.39
N ASN A 465 8.96 6.72 -18.83
CA ASN A 465 8.73 8.08 -19.32
C ASN A 465 9.52 9.16 -18.55
N THR A 466 10.54 8.80 -17.76
CA THR A 466 11.29 9.76 -16.93
C THR A 466 12.23 10.66 -17.74
N GLU A 467 12.58 10.31 -18.97
CA GLU A 467 13.52 11.10 -19.81
C GLU A 467 12.97 12.46 -20.24
N GLU A 468 11.64 12.65 -20.32
CA GLU A 468 11.03 13.92 -20.73
C GLU A 468 10.92 14.95 -19.58
N ILE A 469 11.10 14.54 -18.33
CA ILE A 469 10.77 15.36 -17.13
C ILE A 469 12.01 15.98 -16.47
N MET A 470 13.21 15.46 -16.75
CA MET A 470 14.46 15.89 -16.09
C MET A 470 14.93 17.32 -16.41
N ASP A 471 14.27 18.03 -17.33
CA ASP A 471 14.61 19.42 -17.66
C ASP A 471 13.98 20.45 -16.71
N LEU A 472 13.16 20.04 -15.74
CA LEU A 472 12.50 20.96 -14.81
C LEU A 472 12.57 20.46 -13.35
N SER A 473 13.25 21.26 -12.53
CA SER A 473 13.27 21.28 -11.05
C SER A 473 13.98 20.15 -10.30
N VAL A 474 15.22 20.45 -9.87
CA VAL A 474 15.76 19.96 -8.60
C VAL A 474 15.07 20.78 -7.50
N ASP A 475 14.13 20.16 -6.77
CA ASP A 475 13.57 20.79 -5.57
C ASP A 475 13.58 19.77 -4.43
N ASP A 476 14.35 20.10 -3.40
CA ASP A 476 14.49 19.37 -2.14
C ASP A 476 13.14 19.26 -1.44
N THR A 477 12.67 18.05 -1.09
CA THR A 477 11.67 17.90 -0.01
C THR A 477 11.74 16.54 0.68
N VAL A 478 12.36 16.60 1.87
CA VAL A 478 12.06 15.97 3.16
C VAL A 478 10.90 14.96 3.19
N PHE A 479 11.19 13.76 3.71
CA PHE A 479 10.19 12.85 4.28
C PHE A 479 9.58 13.51 5.52
N PRO A 480 8.27 13.80 5.60
CA PRO A 480 7.67 14.13 6.88
C PRO A 480 7.74 12.89 7.78
N ASP A 481 8.38 13.08 8.94
CA ASP A 481 8.53 12.12 10.01
C ASP A 481 7.21 11.50 10.44
N ALA A 482 6.92 10.30 9.93
CA ALA A 482 6.06 9.37 10.64
C ALA A 482 6.88 8.72 11.76
N GLU A 483 7.03 9.41 12.89
CA GLU A 483 7.41 8.76 14.15
C GLU A 483 6.24 7.86 14.61
N PRO A 484 6.45 6.56 14.80
CA PRO A 484 5.52 5.74 15.57
C PRO A 484 5.62 6.10 17.06
N PRO A 485 4.56 5.84 17.85
CA PRO A 485 4.59 6.11 19.28
C PRO A 485 5.70 5.31 19.97
N VAL A 486 6.53 6.02 20.73
CA VAL A 486 7.52 5.46 21.66
C VAL A 486 6.80 4.49 22.60
N VAL A 487 7.23 3.23 22.61
CA VAL A 487 6.84 2.26 23.63
C VAL A 487 8.08 2.03 24.48
N GLU A 488 7.99 2.36 25.78
CA GLU A 488 9.03 2.06 26.76
C GLU A 488 9.34 0.55 26.76
N GLU A 489 10.62 0.20 26.58
CA GLU A 489 11.12 -1.15 26.71
C GLU A 489 10.85 -1.68 28.13
N VAL A 490 9.98 -2.68 28.24
CA VAL A 490 9.89 -3.49 29.46
C VAL A 490 10.80 -4.70 29.29
N VAL A 491 11.87 -4.70 30.09
CA VAL A 491 12.92 -5.72 30.18
C VAL A 491 12.32 -7.12 30.44
N PRO A 492 12.77 -8.19 29.75
CA PRO A 492 12.28 -9.53 30.03
C PRO A 492 12.91 -10.09 31.32
N VAL A 493 12.05 -10.57 32.23
CA VAL A 493 12.46 -11.37 33.38
C VAL A 493 12.57 -12.83 32.92
N VAL A 494 13.74 -13.41 33.19
CA VAL A 494 14.09 -14.81 32.96
C VAL A 494 13.30 -15.70 33.93
N GLU A 495 12.63 -16.74 33.44
CA GLU A 495 12.16 -17.84 34.29
C GLU A 495 12.65 -19.20 33.77
N GLU A 496 13.17 -19.96 34.74
CA GLU A 496 13.89 -21.22 34.64
C GLU A 496 13.01 -22.40 34.20
N GLN A 497 13.65 -23.35 33.51
CA GLN A 497 13.13 -24.68 33.22
C GLN A 497 13.15 -25.58 34.46
N ILE A 498 12.09 -26.35 34.68
CA ILE A 498 12.11 -27.57 35.52
C ILE A 498 11.42 -28.71 34.77
N GLU A 499 12.17 -29.80 34.55
CA GLU A 499 11.74 -31.09 34.01
C GLU A 499 11.11 -32.01 35.09
N LEU A 500 10.37 -33.05 34.62
CA LEU A 500 10.25 -34.45 35.11
C LEU A 500 8.77 -34.96 35.05
N PRO A 501 8.50 -36.29 35.04
CA PRO A 501 8.67 -37.25 33.94
C PRO A 501 7.39 -38.10 33.65
N LEU A 502 7.45 -38.92 32.59
CA LEU A 502 6.40 -39.85 32.11
C LEU A 502 6.29 -41.15 32.92
N GLU A 503 5.08 -41.71 33.02
CA GLU A 503 4.83 -43.13 33.34
C GLU A 503 3.62 -43.70 32.56
N GLU A 504 3.69 -44.99 32.21
CA GLU A 504 2.90 -45.72 31.21
C GLU A 504 1.96 -46.82 31.82
N THR A 505 0.78 -47.00 31.19
CA THR A 505 -0.01 -48.27 30.93
C THR A 505 -0.87 -48.95 32.03
N PRO A 506 -1.88 -49.83 31.72
CA PRO A 506 -2.76 -50.04 30.53
C PRO A 506 -4.26 -50.37 30.91
N PRO A 507 -5.07 -51.22 30.22
CA PRO A 507 -6.25 -50.79 29.45
C PRO A 507 -7.60 -51.44 29.87
N ILE A 508 -8.73 -50.74 29.67
CA ILE A 508 -10.07 -51.40 29.67
C ILE A 508 -11.00 -50.71 28.65
N THR A 509 -11.39 -51.44 27.61
CA THR A 509 -12.65 -51.28 26.84
C THR A 509 -13.69 -52.28 27.40
N PRO A 510 -15.03 -52.11 27.27
CA PRO A 510 -15.72 -51.42 26.16
C PRO A 510 -17.03 -50.65 26.48
N SER A 511 -17.59 -50.09 25.41
CA SER A 511 -19.01 -49.75 25.13
C SER A 511 -19.52 -48.38 25.58
N ILE A 512 -19.69 -47.45 24.64
CA ILE A 512 -20.58 -46.29 24.80
C ILE A 512 -21.41 -46.08 23.54
N SER A 513 -22.71 -46.28 23.69
CA SER A 513 -23.75 -46.08 22.66
C SER A 513 -24.42 -44.71 22.72
N GLU A 514 -23.91 -43.71 23.45
CA GLU A 514 -24.54 -42.39 23.52
C GLU A 514 -23.49 -41.27 23.56
N LEU A 515 -23.55 -40.35 22.58
CA LEU A 515 -22.72 -39.14 22.53
C LEU A 515 -23.17 -38.18 23.63
N THR A 516 -22.40 -38.09 24.72
CA THR A 516 -22.62 -37.11 25.80
C THR A 516 -21.53 -36.03 25.81
N PRO A 517 -21.86 -34.76 26.12
CA PRO A 517 -20.88 -33.69 26.26
C PRO A 517 -19.78 -33.99 27.29
N GLU A 518 -20.12 -34.75 28.33
CA GLU A 518 -19.21 -35.13 29.39
C GLU A 518 -18.14 -36.11 28.89
N LEU A 519 -18.56 -37.11 28.10
CA LEU A 519 -17.65 -38.10 27.52
C LEU A 519 -16.67 -37.45 26.53
N LEU A 520 -17.17 -36.54 25.70
CA LEU A 520 -16.34 -35.83 24.73
C LEU A 520 -15.31 -34.94 25.43
N ARG A 521 -15.69 -34.30 26.55
CA ARG A 521 -14.79 -33.48 27.36
C ARG A 521 -13.70 -34.32 28.03
N GLU A 522 -14.09 -35.42 28.67
CA GLU A 522 -13.15 -36.34 29.31
C GLU A 522 -12.13 -36.87 28.32
N LYS A 523 -12.54 -37.15 27.07
CA LYS A 523 -11.65 -37.63 26.03
C LYS A 523 -10.69 -36.56 25.49
N ILE A 524 -11.16 -35.32 25.33
CA ILE A 524 -10.31 -34.18 24.95
C ILE A 524 -9.25 -33.92 26.02
N ASP A 525 -9.66 -33.97 27.29
CA ASP A 525 -8.76 -33.77 28.43
C ASP A 525 -7.75 -34.92 28.56
N ALA A 526 -8.17 -36.18 28.33
CA ALA A 526 -7.28 -37.35 28.36
C ALA A 526 -6.23 -37.34 27.24
N LEU A 527 -6.53 -36.76 26.07
CA LEU A 527 -5.58 -36.58 24.97
C LEU A 527 -4.66 -35.36 25.17
N GLY A 528 -4.87 -34.56 26.23
CA GLY A 528 -4.15 -33.32 26.46
C GLY A 528 -4.41 -32.26 25.36
N TYR A 529 -5.54 -32.37 24.66
CA TYR A 529 -5.86 -31.48 23.54
C TYR A 529 -6.55 -30.22 24.04
N SER A 530 -6.21 -29.09 23.41
CA SER A 530 -7.04 -27.90 23.54
C SER A 530 -8.36 -28.12 22.79
N ILE A 531 -9.45 -27.52 23.24
CA ILE A 531 -10.76 -27.58 22.55
C ILE A 531 -10.62 -27.09 21.10
N ARG A 532 -9.68 -26.17 20.83
CA ARG A 532 -9.35 -25.69 19.49
C ARG A 532 -8.74 -26.79 18.61
N LYS A 533 -7.75 -27.52 19.12
CA LYS A 533 -7.10 -28.64 18.43
C LYS A 533 -8.09 -29.80 18.18
N ALA A 534 -8.93 -30.11 19.16
CA ALA A 534 -9.97 -31.12 19.01
C ALA A 534 -11.03 -30.73 17.95
N ALA A 535 -11.42 -29.45 17.88
CA ALA A 535 -12.36 -28.97 16.88
C ALA A 535 -11.79 -29.03 15.45
N GLU A 536 -10.50 -28.69 15.31
CA GLU A 536 -9.75 -28.75 14.06
C GLU A 536 -9.68 -30.18 13.51
N GLU A 537 -9.34 -31.16 14.35
CA GLU A 537 -9.35 -32.58 13.96
C GLU A 537 -10.75 -33.13 13.65
N MET A 538 -11.78 -32.65 14.34
CA MET A 538 -13.17 -33.03 14.07
C MET A 538 -13.75 -32.38 12.80
N GLY A 539 -13.01 -31.47 12.15
CA GLY A 539 -13.48 -30.74 10.98
C GLY A 539 -14.72 -29.88 11.28
N MET A 540 -14.76 -29.25 12.46
CA MET A 540 -15.82 -28.36 12.89
C MET A 540 -15.29 -27.10 13.56
N SER A 541 -16.12 -26.05 13.63
CA SER A 541 -15.68 -24.81 14.26
C SER A 541 -15.53 -24.99 15.77
N HIS A 542 -14.46 -24.39 16.33
CA HIS A 542 -14.21 -24.34 17.78
C HIS A 542 -15.43 -23.87 18.57
N THR A 543 -16.18 -22.90 18.04
CA THR A 543 -17.40 -22.37 18.66
C THR A 543 -18.53 -23.40 18.71
N THR A 544 -18.63 -24.28 17.73
CA THR A 544 -19.63 -25.36 17.70
C THR A 544 -19.31 -26.41 18.76
N LEU A 545 -18.06 -26.86 18.82
CA LEU A 545 -17.61 -27.83 19.82
C LEU A 545 -17.72 -27.25 21.24
N SER A 546 -17.26 -26.02 21.45
CA SER A 546 -17.35 -25.33 22.75
C SER A 546 -18.80 -25.12 23.20
N ARG A 547 -19.73 -24.79 22.29
CA ARG A 547 -21.16 -24.67 22.64
C ARG A 547 -21.79 -26.03 22.97
N TYR A 548 -21.38 -27.10 22.29
CA TYR A 548 -21.82 -28.46 22.58
C TYR A 548 -21.37 -28.89 23.99
N LEU A 549 -20.07 -28.76 24.29
CA LEU A 549 -19.47 -29.08 25.59
C LEU A 549 -20.09 -28.30 26.76
N ASN A 550 -20.50 -27.06 26.52
CA ASN A 550 -21.13 -26.21 27.53
C ASN A 550 -22.66 -26.33 27.59
N ARG A 551 -23.28 -27.29 26.88
CA ARG A 551 -24.74 -27.49 26.80
C ARG A 551 -25.52 -26.26 26.32
N LYS A 552 -24.92 -25.41 25.48
CA LYS A 552 -25.48 -24.14 24.99
C LYS A 552 -26.16 -24.24 23.61
N ILE A 553 -26.33 -25.44 23.07
CA ILE A 553 -26.95 -25.67 21.76
C ILE A 553 -28.47 -25.88 21.90
N LYS A 554 -29.27 -25.03 21.25
CA LYS A 554 -30.75 -25.12 21.25
C LYS A 554 -31.33 -26.12 20.22
N ARG A 555 -30.58 -26.45 19.17
CA ARG A 555 -30.93 -27.46 18.14
C ARG A 555 -29.66 -28.19 17.72
N GLN A 556 -29.61 -29.51 17.92
CA GLN A 556 -28.50 -30.36 17.54
C GLN A 556 -28.47 -30.55 16.01
N ASN A 557 -27.28 -30.44 15.41
CA ASN A 557 -27.06 -30.69 14.00
C ASN A 557 -26.51 -32.11 13.84
N LYS A 558 -27.26 -32.98 13.16
CA LYS A 558 -26.92 -34.41 12.98
C LYS A 558 -25.56 -34.63 12.31
N ASP A 559 -25.13 -33.72 11.44
CA ASP A 559 -23.81 -33.80 10.77
C ASP A 559 -22.66 -33.59 11.77
N ASN A 560 -22.83 -32.63 12.69
CA ASN A 560 -21.85 -32.37 13.75
C ASN A 560 -21.82 -33.51 14.78
N ASP A 561 -22.98 -34.07 15.13
CA ASP A 561 -23.07 -35.21 16.04
C ASP A 561 -22.36 -36.45 15.45
N GLN A 562 -22.48 -36.67 14.14
CA GLN A 562 -21.79 -37.75 13.44
C GLN A 562 -20.27 -37.54 13.42
N LYS A 563 -19.79 -36.31 13.20
CA LYS A 563 -18.35 -35.97 13.28
C LYS A 563 -17.79 -36.19 14.68
N MET A 564 -18.51 -35.78 15.72
CA MET A 564 -18.11 -36.00 17.12
C MET A 564 -18.09 -37.50 17.49
N LEU A 565 -19.07 -38.29 17.01
CA LEU A 565 -19.09 -39.74 17.18
C LEU A 565 -17.94 -40.43 16.45
N LEU A 566 -17.67 -40.06 15.20
CA LEU A 566 -16.56 -40.62 14.41
C LEU A 566 -15.21 -40.30 15.04
N TRP A 567 -15.03 -39.08 15.55
CA TRP A 567 -13.79 -38.70 16.25
C TRP A 567 -13.64 -39.45 17.58
N LEU A 568 -14.73 -39.64 18.33
CA LEU A 568 -14.72 -40.48 19.53
C LEU A 568 -14.37 -41.93 19.21
N ILE A 569 -14.88 -42.50 18.11
CA ILE A 569 -14.54 -43.86 17.64
C ILE A 569 -13.08 -43.95 17.19
N ALA A 570 -12.55 -42.92 16.51
CA ALA A 570 -11.17 -42.90 16.03
C ALA A 570 -10.14 -42.80 17.16
N HIS A 571 -10.55 -42.24 18.31
CA HIS A 571 -9.68 -42.04 19.46
C HIS A 571 -10.07 -42.91 20.68
N SER A 572 -11.11 -43.74 20.61
CA SER A 572 -11.46 -44.69 21.69
C SER A 572 -10.49 -45.86 21.70
#